data_AF-A0A955CGQ5-F1
#
_entry.id   AF-A0A955CGQ5-F1
#
_cell.length_a   1.000
_cell.length_b   1.000
_cell.length_c   1.000
_cell.angle_alpha   90.00
_cell.angle_beta   90.00
_cell.angle_gamma   90.00
#
_symmetry.space_group_name_H-M   'P 1'
#
loop_
_entity.id
_entity.type
_entity.pdbx_description
1 polymer ?
#
loop_
_entity_poly.entity_id
_entity_poly.type
_entity_poly.pdbx_seq_one_letter_code
_entity_poly.pdbx_strand_id
1 'polypeptide(L)'
;MPRRSTGKPWLHDTSGYWCTCLDDKRVYLDRDYTVACRKLRQLKADRKRAEQGVANDWLQAPVADLADLFMDDVQARRKPNTHAGYRYRLLRALQIVGPRTRVGEVGKFHLAKIEQR
;
A
#
# COMPACT_ATOMS: atom_id res chain seq x y z
N MET A 1 -26.06 0.74 -17.30
CA MET A 1 -24.83 1.56 -17.15
C MET A 1 -24.56 1.81 -15.67
N PRO A 2 -23.36 1.50 -15.15
CA PRO A 2 -23.01 1.84 -13.77
C PRO A 2 -22.97 3.37 -13.62
N ARG A 3 -23.73 3.91 -12.67
CA ARG A 3 -23.73 5.35 -12.37
C ARG A 3 -22.38 5.73 -11.77
N ARG A 4 -21.76 6.82 -12.24
CA ARG A 4 -20.55 7.40 -11.62
C ARG A 4 -20.83 7.72 -10.14
N SER A 5 -19.89 7.40 -9.25
CA SER A 5 -20.03 7.64 -7.83
C SER A 5 -20.09 9.15 -7.54
N THR A 6 -21.26 9.65 -7.15
CA THR A 6 -21.49 11.07 -6.79
C THR A 6 -21.07 11.39 -5.36
N GLY A 7 -20.41 10.46 -4.68
CA GLY A 7 -19.98 10.61 -3.29
C GLY A 7 -21.09 10.45 -2.24
N LYS A 8 -22.38 10.42 -2.64
CA LYS A 8 -23.57 10.23 -1.79
C LYS A 8 -24.31 8.93 -2.16
N PRO A 9 -25.09 8.34 -1.23
CA PRO A 9 -26.01 7.25 -1.56
C PRO A 9 -27.10 7.76 -2.52
N TRP A 10 -27.59 6.90 -3.40
CA TRP A 10 -28.74 7.20 -4.27
C TRP A 10 -29.86 6.19 -4.01
N LEU A 11 -31.12 6.65 -4.01
CA LEU A 11 -32.28 5.81 -3.75
C LEU A 11 -32.57 4.93 -4.96
N HIS A 12 -32.77 3.64 -4.73
CA HIS A 12 -33.25 2.71 -5.73
C HIS A 12 -34.75 2.55 -5.59
N ASP A 13 -35.49 3.19 -6.50
CA ASP A 13 -36.95 3.35 -6.43
C ASP A 13 -37.68 2.02 -6.27
N THR A 14 -37.27 0.97 -6.98
CA THR A 14 -37.94 -0.34 -6.94
C THR A 14 -37.77 -1.08 -5.62
N SER A 15 -36.62 -0.93 -4.95
CA SER A 15 -36.34 -1.67 -3.70
C SER A 15 -36.51 -0.83 -2.45
N GLY A 16 -36.63 0.49 -2.57
CA GLY A 16 -36.65 1.43 -1.45
C GLY A 16 -35.33 1.49 -0.66
N TYR A 17 -34.22 1.01 -1.24
CA TYR A 17 -32.91 1.04 -0.60
C TYR A 17 -32.05 2.14 -1.18
N TRP A 18 -31.36 2.86 -0.30
CA TRP A 18 -30.21 3.66 -0.66
C TRP A 18 -29.03 2.77 -1.03
N CYS A 19 -28.44 3.06 -2.18
CA CYS A 19 -27.39 2.28 -2.79
C CYS A 19 -26.17 3.15 -3.10
N THR A 20 -25.03 2.51 -3.35
CA THR A 20 -23.85 3.14 -3.94
C THR A 20 -23.27 2.26 -5.04
N CYS A 21 -22.39 2.82 -5.86
CA CYS A 21 -21.61 2.06 -6.83
C CYS A 21 -20.17 1.91 -6.30
N LEU A 22 -19.69 0.69 -6.21
CA LEU A 22 -18.34 0.34 -5.82
C LEU A 22 -17.78 -0.69 -6.82
N ASP A 23 -16.67 -0.37 -7.47
CA ASP A 23 -16.03 -1.21 -8.51
C ASP A 23 -17.04 -1.71 -9.56
N ASP A 24 -17.81 -0.78 -10.12
CA ASP A 24 -18.88 -1.01 -11.10
C ASP A 24 -20.03 -1.92 -10.62
N LYS A 25 -20.04 -2.31 -9.35
CA LYS A 25 -21.10 -3.10 -8.72
C LYS A 25 -21.97 -2.24 -7.82
N ARG A 26 -23.26 -2.57 -7.78
CA ARG A 26 -24.23 -1.92 -6.89
C ARG A 26 -24.13 -2.53 -5.50
N VAL A 27 -24.00 -1.69 -4.49
CA VAL A 27 -24.03 -2.10 -3.07
C VAL A 27 -25.25 -1.47 -2.41
N TYR A 28 -26.09 -2.32 -1.82
CA TYR A 28 -27.25 -1.90 -1.02
C TYR A 28 -26.76 -1.50 0.38
N LEU A 29 -27.11 -0.29 0.83
CA LEU A 29 -26.66 0.23 2.12
C LEU A 29 -27.76 0.06 3.17
N ASP A 30 -28.86 0.80 3.02
CA ASP A 30 -29.98 0.81 3.96
C ASP A 30 -31.24 1.43 3.33
N ARG A 31 -32.41 1.29 3.96
CA ARG A 31 -33.64 2.00 3.58
C ARG A 31 -33.70 3.38 4.21
N ASP A 32 -33.09 3.57 5.39
CA ASP A 32 -32.94 4.89 6.01
C ASP A 32 -31.75 5.65 5.42
N TYR A 33 -31.97 6.89 4.99
CA TYR A 33 -30.95 7.74 4.40
C TYR A 33 -29.76 8.02 5.35
N THR A 34 -30.04 8.24 6.65
CA THR A 34 -29.01 8.55 7.65
C THR A 34 -28.11 7.36 7.90
N VAL A 35 -28.70 6.16 8.01
CA VAL A 35 -27.97 4.89 8.17
C VAL A 35 -27.18 4.57 6.91
N ALA A 36 -27.75 4.80 5.73
CA ALA A 36 -27.05 4.62 4.46
C ALA A 36 -25.82 5.54 4.34
N CYS A 37 -25.93 6.80 4.77
CA CYS A 37 -24.79 7.72 4.81
C CYS A 37 -23.68 7.22 5.75
N ARG A 38 -24.03 6.71 6.93
CA ARG A 38 -23.05 6.13 7.88
C ARG A 38 -22.37 4.91 7.29
N LYS A 39 -23.13 3.98 6.71
CA LYS A 39 -22.60 2.77 6.04
C LYS A 39 -21.69 3.12 4.88
N LEU A 40 -22.04 4.13 4.07
CA LEU A 40 -21.19 4.62 2.99
C LEU A 40 -19.86 5.17 3.49
N ARG A 41 -19.87 5.96 4.58
CA ARG A 41 -18.63 6.50 5.19
C ARG A 41 -17.73 5.37 5.70
N GLN A 42 -18.32 4.40 6.39
CA GLN A 42 -17.61 3.23 6.90
C GLN A 42 -16.95 2.45 5.76
N LEU A 43 -17.72 2.14 4.71
CA LEU A 43 -17.25 1.41 3.54
C LEU A 43 -16.12 2.15 2.80
N LYS A 44 -16.18 3.49 2.70
CA LYS A 44 -15.07 4.29 2.17
C LYS A 44 -13.83 4.24 3.07
N ALA A 45 -14.02 4.31 4.39
CA ALA A 45 -12.91 4.24 5.34
C ALA A 45 -12.24 2.87 5.31
N ASP A 46 -13.01 1.79 5.27
CA ASP A 46 -12.50 0.42 5.19
C ASP A 46 -11.76 0.17 3.89
N ARG A 47 -12.28 0.67 2.76
CA ARG A 47 -11.57 0.62 1.47
C ARG A 47 -10.26 1.39 1.54
N LYS A 48 -10.27 2.62 2.07
CA LYS A 48 -9.05 3.41 2.23
C LYS A 48 -8.04 2.70 3.12
N ARG A 49 -8.49 2.04 4.20
CA ARG A 49 -7.63 1.20 5.05
C ARG A 49 -7.11 -0.02 4.31
N ALA A 50 -7.91 -0.68 3.48
CA ALA A 50 -7.48 -1.81 2.67
C ALA A 50 -6.44 -1.38 1.62
N GLU A 51 -6.67 -0.27 0.92
CA GLU A 51 -5.72 0.34 -0.01
C GLU A 51 -4.42 0.75 0.71
N GLN A 52 -4.52 1.29 1.93
CA GLN A 52 -3.35 1.62 2.77
C GLN A 52 -2.65 0.39 3.35
N GLY A 53 -3.38 -0.68 3.67
CA GLY A 53 -2.83 -1.96 4.13
C GLY A 53 -1.97 -2.59 3.03
N VAL A 54 -2.54 -2.69 1.83
CA VAL A 54 -1.83 -3.17 0.63
C VAL A 54 -0.64 -2.25 0.28
N ALA A 55 -0.79 -0.93 0.44
CA ALA A 55 0.30 0.02 0.19
C ALA A 55 1.45 -0.06 1.22
N ASN A 56 1.30 -0.80 2.31
CA ASN A 56 2.28 -0.91 3.40
C ASN A 56 2.82 -2.33 3.59
N ASP A 57 2.43 -3.31 2.75
CA ASP A 57 2.92 -4.68 2.86
C ASP A 57 4.45 -4.76 2.71
N TRP A 58 5.03 -3.89 1.88
CA TRP A 58 6.49 -3.77 1.73
C TRP A 58 7.20 -3.33 3.02
N LEU A 59 6.51 -2.66 3.96
CA LEU A 59 7.08 -2.30 5.26
C LEU A 59 7.26 -3.53 6.16
N GLN A 60 6.49 -4.59 5.94
CA GLN A 60 6.59 -5.85 6.69
C GLN A 60 7.55 -6.84 6.04
N ALA A 61 7.92 -6.62 4.78
CA ALA A 61 8.90 -7.44 4.08
C ALA A 61 10.30 -7.33 4.73
N PRO A 62 11.07 -8.42 4.77
CA PRO A 62 12.51 -8.38 5.05
C PRO A 62 13.24 -7.44 4.08
N VAL A 63 14.21 -6.68 4.59
CA VAL A 63 15.04 -5.80 3.74
C VAL A 63 15.80 -6.59 2.68
N ALA A 64 16.21 -7.84 2.96
CA ALA A 64 16.88 -8.69 1.98
C ALA A 64 16.01 -8.97 0.73
N ASP A 65 14.72 -9.25 0.92
CA ASP A 65 13.82 -9.57 -0.19
C ASP A 65 13.66 -8.37 -1.13
N LEU A 66 13.60 -7.15 -0.59
CA LEU A 66 13.57 -5.93 -1.40
C LEU A 66 14.95 -5.55 -1.97
N ALA A 67 16.03 -5.93 -1.29
CA ALA A 67 17.40 -5.69 -1.73
C ALA A 67 17.69 -6.46 -3.03
N ASP A 68 17.24 -7.71 -3.14
CA ASP A 68 17.40 -8.51 -4.35
C ASP A 68 16.60 -7.92 -5.53
N LEU A 69 15.34 -7.55 -5.30
CA LEU A 69 14.51 -6.88 -6.31
C LEU A 69 15.13 -5.55 -6.80
N PHE A 70 15.76 -4.80 -5.88
CA PHE A 70 16.48 -3.59 -6.23
C PHE A 70 17.71 -3.89 -7.10
N MET A 71 18.46 -4.94 -6.80
CA MET A 71 19.63 -5.33 -7.60
C MET A 71 19.23 -5.79 -9.00
N ASP A 72 18.12 -6.53 -9.13
CA ASP A 72 17.55 -6.92 -10.42
C ASP A 72 17.18 -5.68 -11.27
N ASP A 73 16.54 -4.67 -10.66
CA ASP A 73 16.21 -3.41 -11.36
C ASP A 73 17.47 -2.63 -11.78
N VAL A 74 18.48 -2.57 -10.90
CA VAL A 74 19.77 -1.94 -11.20
C VAL A 74 20.47 -2.66 -12.35
N GLN A 75 20.45 -4.00 -12.36
CA GLN A 75 21.04 -4.80 -13.43
C GLN A 75 20.33 -4.58 -14.76
N ALA A 76 19.00 -4.47 -14.75
CA ALA A 76 18.21 -4.25 -15.96
C ALA A 76 18.37 -2.84 -16.56
N ARG A 77 18.62 -1.82 -15.73
CA ARG A 77 18.51 -0.40 -16.15
C ARG A 77 19.82 0.38 -16.15
N ARG A 78 20.89 -0.13 -15.52
CA ARG A 78 22.14 0.64 -15.32
C ARG A 78 23.35 -0.04 -15.96
N LYS A 79 24.43 0.72 -16.09
CA LYS A 79 25.72 0.22 -16.60
C LYS A 79 26.30 -0.82 -15.63
N PRO A 80 27.05 -1.84 -16.11
CA PRO A 80 27.60 -2.90 -15.26
C PRO A 80 28.46 -2.41 -14.07
N ASN A 81 29.28 -1.38 -14.28
CA ASN A 81 30.10 -0.79 -13.20
C ASN A 81 29.25 -0.16 -12.09
N THR A 82 28.06 0.34 -12.43
CA THR A 82 27.13 0.90 -11.46
C THR A 82 26.52 -0.20 -10.59
N HIS A 83 26.20 -1.35 -11.16
CA HIS A 83 25.69 -2.52 -10.44
C HIS A 83 26.66 -3.01 -9.35
N ALA A 84 27.95 -3.14 -9.67
CA ALA A 84 28.96 -3.57 -8.69
C ALA A 84 29.07 -2.60 -7.49
N GLY A 85 29.02 -1.29 -7.74
CA GLY A 85 29.06 -0.27 -6.68
C GLY A 85 27.82 -0.29 -5.78
N TYR A 86 26.62 -0.47 -6.36
CA TYR A 86 25.39 -0.63 -5.57
C TYR A 86 25.40 -1.91 -4.75
N ARG A 87 25.83 -3.03 -5.33
CA ARG A 87 25.94 -4.32 -4.63
C ARG A 87 26.82 -4.21 -3.39
N TYR A 88 27.98 -3.57 -3.49
CA TYR A 88 28.89 -3.37 -2.36
C TYR A 88 28.22 -2.58 -1.22
N ARG A 89 27.60 -1.44 -1.54
CA ARG A 89 26.91 -0.59 -0.54
C ARG A 89 25.72 -1.31 0.10
N LEU A 90 24.98 -2.08 -0.68
CA LEU A 90 23.83 -2.84 -0.22
C LEU A 90 24.24 -3.95 0.75
N LEU A 91 25.30 -4.71 0.44
CA LEU A 91 25.83 -5.72 1.35
C LEU A 91 26.31 -5.13 2.67
N ARG A 92 26.99 -3.98 2.64
CA ARG A 92 27.40 -3.26 3.86
C ARG A 92 26.18 -2.82 4.68
N ALA A 93 25.14 -2.28 4.03
CA ALA A 93 23.90 -1.91 4.69
C ALA A 93 23.19 -3.11 5.33
N LEU A 94 23.11 -4.25 4.63
CA LEU A 94 22.50 -5.49 5.13
C LEU A 94 23.27 -6.08 6.33
N GLN A 95 24.58 -5.93 6.39
CA GLN A 95 25.37 -6.33 7.56
C GLN A 95 25.04 -5.49 8.81
N ILE A 96 24.73 -4.21 8.62
CA ILE A 96 24.45 -3.27 9.73
C ILE A 96 22.99 -3.40 10.19
N VAL A 97 22.06 -3.47 9.24
CA VAL A 97 20.62 -3.51 9.51
C VAL A 97 20.15 -4.93 9.84
N GLY A 98 20.79 -5.95 9.30
CA GLY A 98 20.36 -7.35 9.39
C GLY A 98 19.40 -7.72 8.24
N PRO A 99 19.61 -8.86 7.56
CA PRO A 99 18.84 -9.21 6.35
C PRO A 99 17.36 -9.53 6.62
N ARG A 100 17.03 -10.00 7.83
CA ARG A 100 15.66 -10.35 8.24
C ARG A 100 14.89 -9.20 8.87
N THR A 101 15.53 -8.05 9.05
CA THR A 101 14.91 -6.86 9.61
C THR A 101 13.82 -6.37 8.68
N ARG A 102 12.66 -5.98 9.23
CA ARG A 102 11.56 -5.47 8.42
C ARG A 102 11.87 -4.06 7.94
N VAL A 103 11.43 -3.72 6.74
CA VAL A 103 11.70 -2.40 6.15
C VAL A 103 11.15 -1.27 7.02
N GLY A 104 9.98 -1.45 7.64
CA GLY A 104 9.40 -0.49 8.57
C GLY A 104 10.21 -0.28 9.86
N GLU A 105 11.16 -1.17 10.17
CA GLU A 105 12.04 -1.05 11.33
C GLU A 105 13.36 -0.34 10.98
N VAL A 106 13.67 -0.15 9.70
CA VAL A 106 14.88 0.53 9.24
C VAL A 106 14.96 1.96 9.76
N GLY A 107 13.83 2.66 9.88
CA GLY A 107 13.78 4.01 10.45
C GLY A 107 14.25 4.12 11.90
N LYS A 108 14.30 3.00 12.64
CA LYS A 108 14.86 2.95 14.01
C LYS A 108 16.39 2.90 14.00
N PHE A 109 17.01 2.58 12.87
CA PHE A 109 18.45 2.65 12.69
C PHE A 109 18.82 4.09 12.33
N HIS A 110 19.46 4.79 13.27
CA HIS A 110 19.99 6.12 12.98
C HIS A 110 20.99 6.05 11.83
N LEU A 111 20.83 6.89 10.80
CA LEU A 111 21.73 6.98 9.63
C LEU A 111 23.21 7.07 10.02
N ALA A 112 23.51 7.72 11.16
CA ALA A 112 24.86 7.84 11.71
C ALA A 112 25.52 6.48 12.05
N LYS A 113 24.75 5.43 12.37
CA LYS A 113 25.31 4.08 12.62
C LYS A 113 25.67 3.34 11.33
N ILE A 114 25.10 3.74 10.19
CA ILE A 114 25.35 3.13 8.87
C ILE A 114 26.63 3.70 8.25
N GLU A 115 26.98 4.95 8.55
CA GLU A 115 28.20 5.60 8.02
C GLU A 115 29.47 5.30 8.84
N GLN A 116 29.34 4.81 10.08
CA GLN A 116 30.46 4.72 11.04
C GLN A 116 31.22 3.37 11.09
N ARG A 117 30.88 2.38 10.27
CA ARG A 117 31.60 1.08 10.21
C ARG A 117 31.85 0.66 8.79
#